data_AF-A0AAQ6A7E9-F1
#
_entry.id   AF-A0AAQ6A7E9-F1
#
_cell.length_a   1.000
_cell.length_b   1.000
_cell.length_c   1.000
_cell.angle_alpha   90.00
_cell.angle_beta   90.00
_cell.angle_gamma   90.00
#
_symmetry.space_group_name_H-M   'P 1'
#
loop_
_entity.id
_entity.type
_entity.pdbx_description
1 polymer ?
#
loop_
_entity_poly.entity_id
_entity_poly.type
_entity_poly.pdbx_seq_one_letter_code
_entity_poly.pdbx_strand_id
1 'polypeptide(L)'
;CSVADMVCKTLSVLVLLLNISAASGGSYVITVDVGNPTGDLKHFWRSTGFCPPLPHTQSHQFDLNIDQQLNLAYVGSVPHGGIQQVRIHWMLELVSAQDIGGQPQYNFTKLDQLIELLHVNGLQPGFELMGSVSNYFTDFENKSQVFEWRNLVHLIAKRYIDKYGLGSVSRWNFETWNEPNNHDFDNVTVSIQGFLNYYDACSEGLRSANSLLRFGGPGDSCHTPPHSPYCWAMLQHCYNGTNYFTGETGVRIDYIALHKKGGGYSLPILQQEIQTVEEIQEHFPRFRSLPVYNDEADPLVGWSRPQEWRADVTYAAMVVKVINQHQDLLLVDPNSTINYTLLSNDNAFLSYHPHPFTQRTLTARFQVNNTQPPHVQLIRKPVLTVMGLLALLGDKKQVRAQVLNSAGNHNSTVGVLASSHKPAIPGGSDSWQAAVLVCNSDDNSTSTNADDVTVSVTGLPAQEGLVYVTYYMDNNVTNPYQMWQNMGSPDYPTVEQFRRLRSGFCNICCIPTPIHKPSLKKLKRCLLSLSAREICLCSAVYQS
;
A
#
# COMPACT_ATOMS: atom_id res chain seq x y z
N CYS A 1 8.44 -85.83 -22.32
CA CYS A 1 7.48 -85.92 -23.44
C CYS A 1 6.62 -84.66 -23.40
N SER A 2 6.46 -83.77 -24.37
CA SER A 2 6.84 -83.55 -25.79
C SER A 2 6.65 -82.02 -26.00
N VAL A 3 7.62 -81.20 -26.40
CA VAL A 3 7.99 -80.72 -27.76
C VAL A 3 6.83 -80.23 -28.67
N ALA A 4 6.97 -78.95 -29.10
CA ALA A 4 6.49 -78.24 -30.32
C ALA A 4 4.99 -77.83 -30.43
N ASP A 5 4.55 -76.69 -31.00
CA ASP A 5 5.19 -75.53 -31.64
C ASP A 5 4.17 -74.39 -31.92
N MET A 6 4.69 -73.17 -32.14
CA MET A 6 4.21 -72.10 -33.07
C MET A 6 3.15 -71.02 -32.66
N VAL A 7 3.70 -69.85 -32.29
CA VAL A 7 3.46 -68.47 -32.79
C VAL A 7 2.07 -68.10 -33.37
N CYS A 8 1.36 -67.17 -32.72
CA CYS A 8 0.68 -66.06 -33.41
C CYS A 8 0.35 -64.87 -32.48
N LYS A 9 0.98 -63.72 -32.80
CA LYS A 9 0.57 -62.32 -32.60
C LYS A 9 -0.59 -62.02 -31.63
N THR A 10 -0.31 -61.25 -30.57
CA THR A 10 -0.90 -59.91 -30.34
C THR A 10 -0.30 -59.30 -29.07
N LEU A 11 0.55 -58.30 -29.26
CA LEU A 11 1.05 -57.43 -28.20
C LEU A 11 -0.02 -56.36 -27.95
N SER A 12 -0.91 -56.57 -26.98
CA SER A 12 -1.81 -55.51 -26.52
C SER A 12 -0.99 -54.53 -25.66
N VAL A 13 -0.40 -53.54 -26.32
CA VAL A 13 0.18 -52.36 -25.68
C VAL A 13 -0.98 -51.59 -25.06
N LEU A 14 -1.08 -51.65 -23.73
CA LEU A 14 -1.90 -50.75 -22.95
C LEU A 14 -1.27 -49.35 -23.05
N VAL A 15 -1.68 -48.58 -24.06
CA VAL A 15 -1.34 -47.15 -24.13
C VAL A 15 -2.15 -46.46 -23.03
N LEU A 16 -1.52 -46.26 -21.88
CA LEU A 16 -1.99 -45.32 -20.88
C LEU A 16 -1.82 -43.92 -21.49
N LEU A 17 -2.84 -43.45 -22.23
CA LEU A 17 -2.99 -42.05 -22.57
C LEU A 17 -3.25 -41.30 -21.27
N LEU A 18 -2.17 -40.89 -20.60
CA LEU A 18 -2.20 -39.76 -19.68
C LEU A 18 -2.63 -38.55 -20.51
N ASN A 19 -3.93 -38.30 -20.56
CA ASN A 19 -4.47 -36.98 -20.87
C ASN A 19 -4.01 -36.06 -19.73
N ILE A 20 -2.78 -35.56 -19.83
CA ILE A 20 -2.41 -34.30 -19.19
C ILE A 20 -3.11 -33.23 -20.03
N SER A 21 -4.40 -33.07 -19.77
CA SER A 21 -5.13 -31.88 -20.16
C SER A 21 -4.53 -30.74 -19.32
N ALA A 22 -3.45 -30.11 -19.81
CA ALA A 22 -3.10 -28.79 -19.32
C ALA A 22 -4.34 -27.93 -19.59
N ALA A 23 -5.05 -27.53 -18.52
CA ALA A 23 -6.17 -26.61 -18.65
C ALA A 23 -5.60 -25.31 -19.23
N SER A 24 -5.78 -25.11 -20.54
CA SER A 24 -5.21 -23.94 -21.24
C SER A 24 -5.93 -22.69 -20.77
N GLY A 25 -5.23 -21.79 -20.08
CA GLY A 25 -5.70 -20.44 -19.84
C GLY A 25 -5.72 -19.60 -21.12
N GLY A 26 -5.98 -18.30 -20.97
CA GLY A 26 -5.92 -17.34 -22.05
C GLY A 26 -4.50 -17.16 -22.59
N SER A 27 -4.38 -16.68 -23.84
CA SER A 27 -3.11 -16.29 -24.43
C SER A 27 -3.08 -14.78 -24.65
N TYR A 28 -2.10 -14.13 -24.03
CA TYR A 28 -1.89 -12.68 -24.01
C TYR A 28 -0.59 -12.29 -24.72
N VAL A 29 -0.65 -11.20 -25.49
CA VAL A 29 0.52 -10.54 -26.06
C VAL A 29 0.60 -9.14 -25.49
N ILE A 30 1.69 -8.86 -24.77
CA ILE A 30 2.00 -7.56 -24.16
C ILE A 30 3.09 -6.91 -24.99
N THR A 31 2.83 -5.71 -25.51
CA THR A 31 3.83 -4.89 -26.21
C THR A 31 4.10 -3.60 -25.44
N VAL A 32 5.37 -3.29 -25.19
CA VAL A 32 5.81 -2.09 -24.46
C VAL A 32 6.90 -1.39 -25.27
N ASP A 33 6.62 -0.16 -25.73
CA ASP A 33 7.59 0.67 -26.44
C ASP A 33 8.29 1.66 -25.52
N VAL A 34 9.40 1.25 -24.91
CA VAL A 34 10.14 2.06 -23.93
C VAL A 34 10.86 3.27 -24.54
N GLY A 35 10.86 3.37 -25.88
CA GLY A 35 11.36 4.55 -26.59
C GLY A 35 10.37 5.72 -26.62
N ASN A 36 9.09 5.47 -26.33
CA ASN A 36 8.01 6.44 -26.47
C ASN A 36 7.19 6.59 -25.16
N PRO A 37 7.75 7.24 -24.12
CA PRO A 37 7.04 7.48 -22.88
C PRO A 37 5.83 8.40 -23.08
N THR A 38 4.71 8.08 -22.44
CA THR A 38 3.40 8.72 -22.68
C THR A 38 3.00 9.74 -21.61
N GLY A 39 3.69 9.78 -20.49
CA GLY A 39 3.37 10.67 -19.37
C GLY A 39 4.31 10.47 -18.18
N ASP A 40 3.99 11.08 -17.05
CA ASP A 40 4.73 10.88 -15.80
C ASP A 40 4.11 9.73 -15.01
N LEU A 41 4.95 8.86 -14.42
CA LEU A 41 4.51 7.81 -13.50
C LEU A 41 4.78 8.28 -12.07
N LYS A 42 3.72 8.70 -11.37
CA LYS A 42 3.81 9.04 -9.94
C LYS A 42 3.63 7.79 -9.09
N HIS A 43 4.46 7.61 -8.07
CA HIS A 43 4.30 6.51 -7.11
C HIS A 43 3.34 6.92 -5.99
N PHE A 44 2.04 6.91 -6.30
CA PHE A 44 0.97 7.33 -5.38
C PHE A 44 0.65 6.28 -4.30
N TRP A 45 1.19 5.06 -4.39
CA TRP A 45 0.87 3.93 -3.53
C TRP A 45 1.81 3.70 -2.33
N ARG A 46 2.75 4.63 -2.07
CA ARG A 46 3.86 4.44 -1.11
C ARG A 46 3.46 4.71 0.34
N SER A 47 2.30 4.19 0.75
CA SER A 47 1.72 4.37 2.06
C SER A 47 1.18 3.06 2.61
N THR A 48 1.30 2.91 3.93
CA THR A 48 0.65 1.88 4.72
C THR A 48 0.08 2.50 6.01
N GLY A 49 -0.58 1.73 6.85
CA GLY A 49 -1.10 2.19 8.12
C GLY A 49 -1.46 1.06 9.09
N PHE A 50 -1.75 1.45 10.34
CA PHE A 50 -2.28 0.55 11.35
C PHE A 50 -2.96 1.34 12.49
N CYS A 51 -3.72 0.60 13.31
CA CYS A 51 -4.31 1.06 14.55
C CYS A 51 -3.77 0.24 15.74
N PRO A 52 -3.28 0.87 16.83
CA PRO A 52 -2.93 0.15 18.06
C PRO A 52 -4.18 -0.48 18.71
N PRO A 53 -4.06 -1.61 19.41
CA PRO A 53 -5.19 -2.24 20.08
C PRO A 53 -5.63 -1.44 21.32
N LEU A 54 -6.85 -1.74 21.80
CA LEU A 54 -7.33 -1.26 23.09
C LEU A 54 -6.47 -1.79 24.26
N PRO A 55 -6.39 -1.05 25.38
CA PRO A 55 -6.90 0.31 25.55
C PRO A 55 -5.97 1.35 24.93
N HIS A 56 -6.51 2.34 24.20
CA HIS A 56 -5.70 3.31 23.44
C HIS A 56 -4.81 4.19 24.34
N THR A 57 -5.23 4.46 25.58
CA THR A 57 -4.38 5.16 26.60
C THR A 57 -3.07 4.41 26.93
N GLN A 58 -2.96 3.13 26.55
CA GLN A 58 -1.76 2.32 26.69
C GLN A 58 -1.12 1.96 25.34
N SER A 59 -1.47 2.67 24.25
CA SER A 59 -0.96 2.43 22.89
C SER A 59 0.57 2.36 22.82
N HIS A 60 1.28 3.13 23.66
CA HIS A 60 2.74 3.06 23.79
C HIS A 60 3.32 1.66 24.08
N GLN A 61 2.57 0.77 24.76
CA GLN A 61 2.98 -0.61 24.99
C GLN A 61 2.93 -1.46 23.70
N PHE A 62 2.17 -1.00 22.70
CA PHE A 62 2.12 -1.57 21.37
C PHE A 62 3.09 -0.84 20.43
N ASP A 63 2.96 0.48 20.30
CA ASP A 63 3.67 1.29 19.30
C ASP A 63 5.19 1.31 19.49
N LEU A 64 5.66 1.18 20.73
CA LEU A 64 7.08 1.29 21.08
C LEU A 64 7.71 -0.05 21.44
N ASN A 65 6.95 -1.15 21.40
CA ASN A 65 7.48 -2.47 21.74
C ASN A 65 8.39 -3.03 20.65
N ILE A 66 9.06 -4.14 20.98
CA ILE A 66 10.01 -4.79 20.06
C ILE A 66 9.32 -5.33 18.80
N ASP A 67 8.07 -5.82 18.90
CA ASP A 67 7.30 -6.28 17.75
C ASP A 67 7.17 -5.16 16.71
N GLN A 68 6.78 -3.96 17.15
CA GLN A 68 6.55 -2.83 16.26
C GLN A 68 7.85 -2.20 15.76
N GLN A 69 8.92 -2.20 16.57
CA GLN A 69 10.26 -1.84 16.10
C GLN A 69 10.73 -2.74 14.96
N LEU A 70 10.54 -4.06 15.09
CA LEU A 70 10.82 -5.01 14.01
C LEU A 70 9.92 -4.73 12.80
N ASN A 71 8.62 -4.52 13.03
CA ASN A 71 7.65 -4.29 11.97
C ASN A 71 8.01 -3.08 11.11
N LEU A 72 8.30 -1.93 11.74
CA LEU A 72 8.69 -0.71 11.06
C LEU A 72 10.05 -0.85 10.36
N ALA A 73 10.96 -1.67 10.87
CA ALA A 73 12.18 -2.03 10.14
C ALA A 73 11.89 -2.83 8.87
N TYR A 74 10.92 -3.77 8.88
CA TYR A 74 10.48 -4.45 7.67
C TYR A 74 9.80 -3.48 6.68
N VAL A 75 8.97 -2.57 7.16
CA VAL A 75 8.31 -1.54 6.33
C VAL A 75 9.35 -0.62 5.69
N GLY A 76 10.30 -0.09 6.47
CA GLY A 76 11.38 0.78 5.99
C GLY A 76 12.42 0.07 5.11
N SER A 77 12.49 -1.27 5.17
CA SER A 77 13.41 -2.06 4.34
C SER A 77 13.02 -2.17 2.86
N VAL A 78 11.82 -1.70 2.47
CA VAL A 78 11.40 -1.71 1.08
C VAL A 78 12.31 -0.78 0.27
N PRO A 79 12.97 -1.30 -0.80
CA PRO A 79 14.00 -0.55 -1.51
C PRO A 79 13.46 0.72 -2.14
N HIS A 80 14.34 1.69 -2.38
CA HIS A 80 14.04 2.96 -3.05
C HIS A 80 12.88 3.75 -2.41
N GLY A 81 12.60 3.53 -1.12
CA GLY A 81 11.48 4.13 -0.43
C GLY A 81 10.14 3.67 -1.01
N GLY A 82 10.00 2.40 -1.37
CA GLY A 82 8.74 1.84 -1.90
C GLY A 82 7.56 1.90 -0.92
N ILE A 83 7.84 2.13 0.36
CA ILE A 83 6.89 2.65 1.36
C ILE A 83 7.57 3.84 2.03
N GLN A 84 6.85 4.96 2.17
CA GLN A 84 7.38 6.18 2.79
C GLN A 84 6.52 6.63 3.96
N GLN A 85 5.20 6.50 3.85
CA GLN A 85 4.26 6.90 4.89
C GLN A 85 3.76 5.70 5.70
N VAL A 86 3.61 5.90 7.01
CA VAL A 86 2.81 5.04 7.90
C VAL A 86 1.75 5.90 8.58
N ARG A 87 0.47 5.71 8.23
CA ARG A 87 -0.70 6.33 8.86
C ARG A 87 -1.02 5.60 10.17
N ILE A 88 -1.01 6.30 11.30
CA ILE A 88 -1.08 5.68 12.63
C ILE A 88 -2.21 6.32 13.42
N HIS A 89 -3.18 5.50 13.83
CA HIS A 89 -4.27 5.97 14.68
C HIS A 89 -3.78 6.24 16.11
N TRP A 90 -4.52 7.06 16.84
CA TRP A 90 -4.31 7.30 18.28
C TRP A 90 -2.92 7.81 18.68
N MET A 91 -2.18 8.45 17.77
CA MET A 91 -0.85 9.00 18.06
C MET A 91 -0.88 9.99 19.23
N LEU A 92 -1.98 10.71 19.45
CA LEU A 92 -2.06 11.67 20.55
C LEU A 92 -2.30 11.03 21.92
N GLU A 93 -2.56 9.71 21.98
CA GLU A 93 -2.47 8.95 23.25
C GLU A 93 -1.02 8.70 23.71
N LEU A 94 -0.04 8.95 22.84
CA LEU A 94 1.37 8.98 23.22
C LEU A 94 1.79 10.32 23.85
N VAL A 95 0.87 11.26 23.94
CA VAL A 95 1.03 12.50 24.70
C VAL A 95 0.22 12.37 26.00
N SER A 96 0.83 12.76 27.12
CA SER A 96 0.07 12.94 28.37
C SER A 96 0.02 14.41 28.74
N ALA A 97 -1.07 14.80 29.41
CA ALA A 97 -1.27 16.15 29.92
C ALA A 97 -1.45 16.12 31.44
N GLN A 98 -0.96 17.17 32.11
CA GLN A 98 -1.24 17.45 33.51
C GLN A 98 -1.67 18.90 33.64
N ASP A 99 -2.74 19.17 34.38
CA ASP A 99 -3.13 20.54 34.72
C ASP A 99 -2.23 21.04 35.86
N ILE A 100 -1.45 22.08 35.57
CA ILE A 100 -0.61 22.77 36.56
C ILE A 100 -0.99 24.25 36.56
N GLY A 101 -1.82 24.64 37.53
CA GLY A 101 -2.23 26.03 37.72
C GLY A 101 -3.25 26.53 36.71
N GLY A 102 -4.12 25.66 36.19
CA GLY A 102 -5.15 26.00 35.19
C GLY A 102 -4.58 26.09 33.77
N GLN A 103 -3.46 25.41 33.51
CA GLN A 103 -2.79 25.35 32.21
C GLN A 103 -2.26 23.93 31.97
N PRO A 104 -2.51 23.34 30.79
CA PRO A 104 -2.00 22.01 30.48
C PRO A 104 -0.48 22.03 30.26
N GLN A 105 0.22 21.13 30.94
CA GLN A 105 1.59 20.76 30.63
C GLN A 105 1.63 19.40 29.94
N TYR A 106 2.20 19.35 28.75
CA TYR A 106 2.27 18.15 27.92
C TYR A 106 3.62 17.43 28.04
N ASN A 107 3.57 16.10 28.10
CA ASN A 107 4.75 15.26 27.98
C ASN A 107 4.72 14.51 26.63
N PHE A 108 5.66 14.85 25.75
CA PHE A 108 5.77 14.29 24.40
C PHE A 108 6.70 13.07 24.29
N THR A 109 7.29 12.59 25.39
CA THR A 109 8.39 11.62 25.37
C THR A 109 8.08 10.36 24.54
N LYS A 110 6.86 9.81 24.67
CA LYS A 110 6.49 8.58 23.95
C LYS A 110 6.22 8.86 22.47
N LEU A 111 5.58 9.99 22.16
CA LEU A 111 5.37 10.42 20.77
C LEU A 111 6.73 10.70 20.09
N ASP A 112 7.68 11.32 20.78
CA ASP A 112 9.03 11.55 20.26
C ASP A 112 9.72 10.25 19.89
N GLN A 113 9.59 9.21 20.73
CA GLN A 113 10.15 7.89 20.49
C GLN A 113 9.55 7.24 19.25
N LEU A 114 8.22 7.33 19.04
CA LEU A 114 7.59 6.81 17.83
C LEU A 114 8.04 7.56 16.57
N ILE A 115 8.06 8.90 16.61
CA ILE A 115 8.49 9.70 15.45
C ILE A 115 9.96 9.44 15.11
N GLU A 116 10.81 9.28 16.13
CA GLU A 116 12.21 8.91 15.94
C GLU A 116 12.35 7.50 15.33
N LEU A 117 11.54 6.54 15.80
CA LEU A 117 11.50 5.19 15.25
C LEU A 117 11.08 5.17 13.76
N LEU A 118 10.11 5.99 13.36
CA LEU A 118 9.79 6.17 11.94
C LEU A 118 10.97 6.79 11.17
N HIS A 119 11.54 7.87 11.70
CA HIS A 119 12.61 8.61 11.04
C HIS A 119 13.85 7.74 10.78
N VAL A 120 14.32 6.97 11.77
CA VAL A 120 15.52 6.10 11.61
C VAL A 120 15.31 4.97 10.60
N ASN A 121 14.05 4.60 10.33
CA ASN A 121 13.68 3.63 9.30
C ASN A 121 13.38 4.27 7.94
N GLY A 122 13.63 5.58 7.77
CA GLY A 122 13.36 6.30 6.52
C GLY A 122 11.88 6.53 6.24
N LEU A 123 11.03 6.44 7.27
CA LEU A 123 9.58 6.59 7.19
C LEU A 123 9.14 7.95 7.75
N GLN A 124 7.95 8.38 7.34
CA GLN A 124 7.25 9.56 7.85
C GLN A 124 5.83 9.20 8.32
N PRO A 125 5.28 9.95 9.30
CA PRO A 125 3.91 9.72 9.76
C PRO A 125 2.88 10.22 8.73
N GLY A 126 1.82 9.43 8.53
CA GLY A 126 0.49 9.97 8.28
C GLY A 126 -0.05 10.35 9.66
N PHE A 127 0.01 11.64 9.97
CA PHE A 127 -0.12 12.16 11.32
C PHE A 127 -1.58 12.51 11.60
N GLU A 128 -2.36 11.52 12.00
CA GLU A 128 -3.73 11.73 12.47
C GLU A 128 -3.68 12.48 13.81
N LEU A 129 -4.36 13.63 13.87
CA LEU A 129 -4.53 14.40 15.10
C LEU A 129 -5.62 13.75 15.97
N MET A 130 -5.37 12.49 16.34
CA MET A 130 -6.35 11.57 16.92
C MET A 130 -5.93 11.15 18.33
N GLY A 131 -6.82 11.36 19.30
CA GLY A 131 -6.66 10.94 20.70
C GLY A 131 -7.18 11.96 21.72
N SER A 132 -7.40 11.50 22.94
CA SER A 132 -7.87 12.28 24.09
C SER A 132 -6.74 12.86 24.95
N VAL A 133 -5.49 12.48 24.66
CA VAL A 133 -4.28 12.88 25.42
C VAL A 133 -4.40 12.41 26.87
N SER A 134 -4.47 11.09 27.07
CA SER A 134 -4.67 10.48 28.40
C SER A 134 -5.97 10.93 29.09
N ASN A 135 -7.07 11.02 28.34
CA ASN A 135 -8.40 11.49 28.75
C ASN A 135 -8.47 12.96 29.22
N TYR A 136 -7.48 13.80 28.86
CA TYR A 136 -7.51 15.23 29.20
C TYR A 136 -8.58 15.98 28.38
N PHE A 137 -8.67 15.69 27.09
CA PHE A 137 -9.71 16.22 26.20
C PHE A 137 -10.92 15.28 26.22
N THR A 138 -12.11 15.85 26.43
CA THR A 138 -13.35 15.11 26.64
C THR A 138 -14.53 15.66 25.85
N ASP A 139 -14.48 16.92 25.40
CA ASP A 139 -15.60 17.58 24.73
C ASP A 139 -15.12 18.73 23.83
N PHE A 140 -15.31 18.60 22.52
CA PHE A 140 -14.93 19.63 21.54
C PHE A 140 -16.00 20.72 21.31
N GLU A 141 -17.09 20.74 22.08
CA GLU A 141 -17.93 21.93 22.23
C GLU A 141 -17.50 22.81 23.41
N ASN A 142 -16.67 22.28 24.32
CA ASN A 142 -16.08 23.06 25.39
C ASN A 142 -15.04 24.04 24.82
N LYS A 143 -15.34 25.35 24.91
CA LYS A 143 -14.48 26.42 24.41
C LYS A 143 -13.04 26.34 24.93
N SER A 144 -12.83 26.07 26.22
CA SER A 144 -11.47 26.00 26.77
C SER A 144 -10.68 24.86 26.12
N GLN A 145 -11.29 23.68 25.99
CA GLN A 145 -10.64 22.53 25.35
C GLN A 145 -10.34 22.77 23.86
N VAL A 146 -11.22 23.46 23.13
CA VAL A 146 -10.98 23.83 21.72
C VAL A 146 -9.74 24.73 21.58
N PHE A 147 -9.57 25.72 22.47
CA PHE A 147 -8.39 26.58 22.48
C PHE A 147 -7.11 25.83 22.91
N GLU A 148 -7.22 24.96 23.91
CA GLU A 148 -6.10 24.12 24.37
C GLU A 148 -5.66 23.12 23.30
N TRP A 149 -6.61 22.54 22.55
CA TRP A 149 -6.33 21.65 21.42
C TRP A 149 -5.55 22.38 20.32
N ARG A 150 -5.98 23.58 19.93
CA ARG A 150 -5.25 24.42 18.98
C ARG A 150 -3.81 24.65 19.42
N ASN A 151 -3.61 24.93 20.71
CA ASN A 151 -2.27 25.14 21.28
C ASN A 151 -1.43 23.85 21.27
N LEU A 152 -2.03 22.70 21.63
CA LEU A 152 -1.35 21.41 21.55
C LEU A 152 -0.86 21.12 20.12
N VAL A 153 -1.72 21.32 19.11
CA VAL A 153 -1.37 21.11 17.70
C VAL A 153 -0.22 22.04 17.26
N HIS A 154 -0.26 23.31 17.67
CA HIS A 154 0.85 24.25 17.46
C HIS A 154 2.16 23.73 18.06
N LEU A 155 2.13 23.30 19.32
CA LEU A 155 3.31 22.82 20.05
C LEU A 155 3.90 21.57 19.40
N ILE A 156 3.05 20.62 18.98
CA ILE A 156 3.45 19.41 18.25
C ILE A 156 4.17 19.78 16.95
N ALA A 157 3.54 20.62 16.13
CA ALA A 157 4.09 21.04 14.85
C ALA A 157 5.42 21.79 15.02
N LYS A 158 5.47 22.77 15.93
CA LYS A 158 6.69 23.55 16.21
C LYS A 158 7.82 22.64 16.70
N ARG A 159 7.52 21.73 17.63
CA ARG A 159 8.48 20.77 18.19
C ARG A 159 9.16 19.94 17.11
N TYR A 160 8.38 19.38 16.17
CA TYR A 160 8.94 18.54 15.13
C TYR A 160 9.56 19.33 13.98
N ILE A 161 9.10 20.54 13.69
CA ILE A 161 9.82 21.46 12.81
C ILE A 161 11.22 21.75 13.37
N ASP A 162 11.31 22.00 14.68
CA ASP A 162 12.60 22.28 15.32
C ASP A 162 13.53 21.06 15.33
N LYS A 163 12.98 19.84 15.52
CA LYS A 163 13.77 18.60 15.56
C LYS A 163 14.19 18.09 14.17
N TYR A 164 13.31 18.13 13.17
CA TYR A 164 13.52 17.48 11.86
C TYR A 164 13.58 18.46 10.67
N GLY A 165 13.36 19.75 10.92
CA GLY A 165 13.37 20.79 9.90
C GLY A 165 12.05 20.87 9.10
N LEU A 166 11.71 22.10 8.70
CA LEU A 166 10.48 22.38 7.96
C LEU A 166 10.35 21.58 6.66
N GLY A 167 11.44 21.39 5.91
CA GLY A 167 11.41 20.62 4.65
C GLY A 167 11.05 19.14 4.84
N SER A 168 11.25 18.58 6.04
CA SER A 168 10.78 17.24 6.37
C SER A 168 9.31 17.27 6.77
N VAL A 169 8.96 18.12 7.75
CA VAL A 169 7.63 18.12 8.38
C VAL A 169 6.53 18.65 7.43
N SER A 170 6.84 19.55 6.49
CA SER A 170 5.87 19.97 5.47
C SER A 170 5.45 18.85 4.51
N ARG A 171 6.20 17.74 4.47
CA ARG A 171 5.87 16.54 3.71
C ARG A 171 5.04 15.54 4.52
N TRP A 172 4.80 15.76 5.81
CA TRP A 172 3.87 14.94 6.57
C TRP A 172 2.44 15.28 6.12
N ASN A 173 1.56 14.28 6.15
CA ASN A 173 0.13 14.47 5.94
C ASN A 173 -0.50 14.54 7.33
N PHE A 174 -0.77 15.75 7.83
CA PHE A 174 -1.57 15.89 9.05
C PHE A 174 -3.04 15.70 8.69
N GLU A 175 -3.74 14.93 9.50
CA GLU A 175 -5.08 14.47 9.19
C GLU A 175 -6.02 14.61 10.38
N THR A 176 -7.32 14.69 10.09
CA THR A 176 -8.39 14.61 11.09
C THR A 176 -8.40 13.27 11.82
N TRP A 177 -9.25 13.18 12.84
CA TRP A 177 -9.60 11.91 13.48
C TRP A 177 -10.15 10.91 12.47
N ASN A 178 -9.75 9.64 12.58
CA ASN A 178 -10.19 8.54 11.72
C ASN A 178 -11.71 8.35 11.72
N GLU A 179 -12.30 8.16 10.54
CA GLU A 179 -13.70 7.74 10.32
C GLU A 179 -14.69 8.35 11.33
N PRO A 180 -14.81 9.69 11.41
CA PRO A 180 -15.64 10.36 12.40
C PRO A 180 -17.11 9.88 12.39
N ASN A 181 -17.61 9.38 11.25
CA ASN A 181 -18.94 8.80 11.14
C ASN A 181 -19.10 7.44 11.84
N ASN A 182 -18.02 6.70 12.08
CA ASN A 182 -18.04 5.44 12.80
C ASN A 182 -18.06 5.61 14.32
N HIS A 183 -17.98 6.86 14.81
CA HIS A 183 -18.07 7.24 16.22
C HIS A 183 -17.02 6.57 17.13
N ASP A 184 -15.85 6.22 16.60
CA ASP A 184 -14.73 5.68 17.37
C ASP A 184 -13.92 6.81 18.05
N PHE A 185 -14.55 7.45 19.03
CA PHE A 185 -14.00 8.58 19.80
C PHE A 185 -13.61 8.22 21.23
N ASP A 186 -13.59 6.93 21.59
CA ASP A 186 -13.49 6.45 22.98
C ASP A 186 -14.47 7.18 23.91
N ASN A 187 -13.94 7.90 24.92
CA ASN A 187 -14.73 8.64 25.91
C ASN A 187 -14.90 10.13 25.55
N VAL A 188 -14.47 10.55 24.36
CA VAL A 188 -14.59 11.95 23.92
C VAL A 188 -15.95 12.17 23.30
N THR A 189 -16.67 13.19 23.76
CA THR A 189 -17.91 13.64 23.14
C THR A 189 -17.57 14.49 21.92
N VAL A 190 -17.88 13.96 20.74
CA VAL A 190 -17.67 14.65 19.47
C VAL A 190 -19.00 14.68 18.73
N SER A 191 -19.71 15.80 18.83
CA SER A 191 -20.84 16.11 17.95
C SER A 191 -20.34 16.58 16.59
N ILE A 192 -21.23 16.77 15.60
CA ILE A 192 -20.84 17.39 14.33
C ILE A 192 -20.25 18.78 14.58
N GLN A 193 -20.87 19.62 15.41
CA GLN A 193 -20.33 20.95 15.72
C GLN A 193 -19.00 20.86 16.47
N GLY A 194 -18.86 19.93 17.41
CA GLY A 194 -17.60 19.65 18.08
C GLY A 194 -16.49 19.24 17.10
N PHE A 195 -16.81 18.40 16.12
CA PHE A 195 -15.87 18.01 15.06
C PHE A 195 -15.43 19.20 14.20
N LEU A 196 -16.34 20.13 13.87
CA LEU A 196 -15.97 21.36 13.15
C LEU A 196 -15.07 22.28 13.99
N ASN A 197 -15.34 22.42 15.29
CA ASN A 197 -14.48 23.18 16.20
C ASN A 197 -13.09 22.54 16.33
N TYR A 198 -13.04 21.20 16.44
CA TYR A 198 -11.81 20.41 16.42
C TYR A 198 -11.03 20.63 15.12
N TYR A 199 -11.70 20.60 13.97
CA TYR A 199 -11.09 20.83 12.66
C TYR A 199 -10.43 22.21 12.59
N ASP A 200 -11.13 23.24 13.03
CA ASP A 200 -10.61 24.61 13.06
C ASP A 200 -9.40 24.74 13.99
N ALA A 201 -9.43 24.03 15.13
CA ALA A 201 -8.32 24.02 16.09
C ALA A 201 -7.09 23.33 15.50
N CYS A 202 -7.26 22.24 14.76
CA CYS A 202 -6.20 21.58 14.01
C CYS A 202 -5.63 22.50 12.92
N SER A 203 -6.49 23.06 12.06
CA SER A 203 -6.08 23.95 10.96
C SER A 203 -5.30 25.16 11.48
N GLU A 204 -5.84 25.87 12.49
CA GLU A 204 -5.21 27.08 13.02
C GLU A 204 -3.99 26.79 13.90
N GLY A 205 -3.95 25.62 14.56
CA GLY A 205 -2.78 25.14 15.29
C GLY A 205 -1.60 24.93 14.34
N LEU A 206 -1.81 24.17 13.27
CA LEU A 206 -0.80 23.93 12.23
C LEU A 206 -0.39 25.23 11.52
N ARG A 207 -1.36 26.06 11.11
CA ARG A 207 -1.12 27.35 10.45
C ARG A 207 -0.25 28.28 11.29
N SER A 208 -0.49 28.33 12.60
CA SER A 208 0.28 29.18 13.52
C SER A 208 1.71 28.69 13.74
N ALA A 209 1.98 27.39 13.58
CA ALA A 209 3.34 26.85 13.61
C ALA A 209 4.06 27.12 12.29
N ASN A 210 3.44 26.78 11.15
CA ASN A 210 3.90 27.16 9.82
C ASN A 210 2.80 26.98 8.75
N SER A 211 2.65 27.93 7.84
CA SER A 211 1.63 27.85 6.78
C SER A 211 1.90 26.78 5.72
N LEU A 212 3.12 26.24 5.61
CA LEU A 212 3.48 25.19 4.64
C LEU A 212 3.11 23.77 5.09
N LEU A 213 2.66 23.58 6.34
CA LEU A 213 2.17 22.28 6.79
C LEU A 213 0.85 21.96 6.09
N ARG A 214 0.66 20.69 5.71
CA ARG A 214 -0.53 20.22 5.00
C ARG A 214 -1.52 19.60 5.98
N PHE A 215 -2.81 19.93 5.85
CA PHE A 215 -3.90 19.40 6.66
C PHE A 215 -5.10 18.99 5.80
N GLY A 216 -5.63 17.79 6.01
CA GLY A 216 -6.77 17.26 5.27
C GLY A 216 -7.62 16.28 6.07
N GLY A 217 -8.63 15.73 5.42
CA GLY A 217 -9.60 14.81 6.01
C GLY A 217 -10.81 14.57 5.08
N PRO A 218 -11.91 13.95 5.55
CA PRO A 218 -12.12 13.48 6.92
C PRO A 218 -11.50 12.11 7.22
N GLY A 219 -10.99 11.38 6.21
CA GLY A 219 -10.56 9.99 6.39
C GLY A 219 -11.76 9.08 6.68
N ASP A 220 -12.78 9.12 5.82
CA ASP A 220 -14.06 8.43 6.02
C ASP A 220 -14.63 7.88 4.69
N SER A 221 -15.64 7.02 4.78
CA SER A 221 -16.36 6.47 3.62
C SER A 221 -17.11 7.53 2.83
N CYS A 222 -17.52 8.67 3.42
CA CYS A 222 -18.25 9.75 2.74
C CYS A 222 -19.42 9.25 1.86
N HIS A 223 -20.27 8.38 2.40
CA HIS A 223 -21.48 7.93 1.72
C HIS A 223 -22.42 9.11 1.44
N THR A 224 -23.13 9.05 0.31
CA THR A 224 -24.13 10.05 -0.12
C THR A 224 -25.03 10.48 1.04
N PRO A 225 -25.32 11.78 1.20
CA PRO A 225 -26.18 12.28 2.27
C PRO A 225 -27.52 11.52 2.33
N PRO A 226 -28.08 11.27 3.53
CA PRO A 226 -27.63 11.75 4.85
C PRO A 226 -26.70 10.77 5.60
N HIS A 227 -26.05 9.82 4.92
CA HIS A 227 -25.38 8.69 5.60
C HIS A 227 -24.04 9.03 6.26
N SER A 228 -23.25 9.94 5.68
CA SER A 228 -21.95 10.37 6.26
C SER A 228 -21.96 11.86 6.71
N PRO A 229 -22.76 12.26 7.71
CA PRO A 229 -22.93 13.66 8.07
C PRO A 229 -21.66 14.40 8.50
N TYR A 230 -20.67 13.75 9.13
CA TYR A 230 -19.42 14.43 9.51
C TYR A 230 -18.62 14.82 8.27
N CYS A 231 -18.48 13.91 7.31
CA CYS A 231 -17.82 14.21 6.04
C CYS A 231 -18.46 15.41 5.32
N TRP A 232 -19.77 15.35 5.09
CA TRP A 232 -20.45 16.41 4.33
C TRP A 232 -20.51 17.74 5.09
N ALA A 233 -20.67 17.71 6.42
CA ALA A 233 -20.62 18.92 7.25
C ALA A 233 -19.23 19.56 7.23
N MET A 234 -18.15 18.76 7.32
CA MET A 234 -16.78 19.25 7.26
C MET A 234 -16.46 19.88 5.91
N LEU A 235 -16.83 19.22 4.80
CA LEU A 235 -16.63 19.76 3.46
C LEU A 235 -17.40 21.07 3.26
N GLN A 236 -18.66 21.13 3.70
CA GLN A 236 -19.46 22.35 3.66
C GLN A 236 -18.82 23.47 4.50
N HIS A 237 -18.34 23.15 5.70
CA HIS A 237 -17.68 24.08 6.61
C HIS A 237 -16.39 24.65 6.00
N CYS A 238 -15.54 23.79 5.43
CA CYS A 238 -14.33 24.23 4.73
C CYS A 238 -14.66 25.10 3.52
N TYR A 239 -15.76 24.79 2.81
CA TYR A 239 -16.15 25.53 1.62
C TYR A 239 -16.64 26.95 1.96
N ASN A 240 -17.62 27.10 2.86
CA ASN A 240 -18.21 28.42 3.16
C ASN A 240 -18.72 28.58 4.60
N GLY A 241 -18.30 27.69 5.51
CA GLY A 241 -18.54 27.84 6.94
C GLY A 241 -17.78 29.03 7.52
N THR A 242 -17.88 29.23 8.83
CA THR A 242 -17.17 30.31 9.52
C THR A 242 -16.12 29.70 10.44
N ASN A 243 -14.85 30.05 10.23
CA ASN A 243 -13.77 29.58 11.08
C ASN A 243 -13.99 30.02 12.53
N TYR A 244 -13.93 29.07 13.47
CA TYR A 244 -14.17 29.27 14.90
C TYR A 244 -13.26 30.35 15.53
N PHE A 245 -12.02 30.46 15.09
CA PHE A 245 -11.02 31.36 15.68
C PHE A 245 -10.94 32.71 14.98
N THR A 246 -11.02 32.74 13.65
CA THR A 246 -10.79 33.96 12.86
C THR A 246 -12.08 34.66 12.45
N GLY A 247 -13.21 33.95 12.44
CA GLY A 247 -14.47 34.44 11.89
C GLY A 247 -14.46 34.58 10.36
N GLU A 248 -13.40 34.14 9.68
CA GLU A 248 -13.30 34.16 8.22
C GLU A 248 -14.26 33.13 7.60
N THR A 249 -14.75 33.43 6.40
CA THR A 249 -15.58 32.48 5.63
C THR A 249 -14.70 31.49 4.87
N GLY A 250 -15.01 30.20 5.06
CA GLY A 250 -14.22 29.08 4.56
C GLY A 250 -13.03 28.76 5.47
N VAL A 251 -12.64 27.50 5.47
CA VAL A 251 -11.50 26.99 6.26
C VAL A 251 -10.57 26.23 5.34
N ARG A 252 -9.27 26.33 5.60
CA ARG A 252 -8.22 25.65 4.82
C ARG A 252 -8.44 24.13 4.86
N ILE A 253 -8.43 23.53 3.68
CA ILE A 253 -8.34 22.09 3.43
C ILE A 253 -7.32 21.88 2.31
N ASP A 254 -6.24 21.16 2.59
CA ASP A 254 -5.12 20.98 1.65
C ASP A 254 -5.26 19.70 0.81
N TYR A 255 -6.07 18.73 1.27
CA TYR A 255 -6.45 17.51 0.55
C TYR A 255 -7.74 16.90 1.14
N ILE A 256 -8.40 16.05 0.35
CA ILE A 256 -9.59 15.28 0.77
C ILE A 256 -9.20 13.81 0.88
N ALA A 257 -9.42 13.22 2.04
CA ALA A 257 -9.15 11.80 2.32
C ALA A 257 -10.44 10.99 2.46
N LEU A 258 -10.49 9.87 1.77
CA LEU A 258 -11.64 8.95 1.69
C LEU A 258 -11.20 7.53 2.03
N HIS A 259 -12.09 6.72 2.58
CA HIS A 259 -11.87 5.28 2.74
C HIS A 259 -12.83 4.49 1.86
N LYS A 260 -12.34 4.03 0.69
CA LYS A 260 -13.12 3.16 -0.20
C LYS A 260 -12.48 1.78 -0.29
N LYS A 261 -13.21 0.76 0.14
CA LYS A 261 -12.76 -0.64 0.17
C LYS A 261 -13.52 -1.48 -0.85
N GLY A 262 -12.90 -2.57 -1.30
CA GLY A 262 -13.32 -3.31 -2.49
C GLY A 262 -14.40 -4.37 -2.32
N GLY A 263 -14.82 -4.67 -1.07
CA GLY A 263 -15.78 -5.76 -0.81
C GLY A 263 -15.28 -7.15 -1.25
N GLY A 264 -13.96 -7.34 -1.38
CA GLY A 264 -13.32 -8.55 -1.89
C GLY A 264 -12.83 -8.43 -3.34
N TYR A 265 -13.11 -7.34 -4.03
CA TYR A 265 -12.81 -7.13 -5.45
C TYR A 265 -11.99 -5.86 -5.68
N SER A 266 -11.25 -5.78 -6.80
CA SER A 266 -10.33 -4.67 -7.07
C SER A 266 -11.06 -3.44 -7.61
N LEU A 267 -11.82 -3.60 -8.69
CA LEU A 267 -12.46 -2.50 -9.42
C LEU A 267 -13.48 -1.68 -8.60
N PRO A 268 -14.26 -2.27 -7.67
CA PRO A 268 -15.19 -1.48 -6.86
C PRO A 268 -14.51 -0.39 -6.01
N ILE A 269 -13.21 -0.50 -5.69
CA ILE A 269 -12.47 0.56 -5.00
C ILE A 269 -12.53 1.84 -5.85
N LEU A 270 -12.03 1.74 -7.08
CA LEU A 270 -11.95 2.88 -8.00
C LEU A 270 -13.33 3.43 -8.37
N GLN A 271 -14.31 2.57 -8.59
CA GLN A 271 -15.67 3.00 -8.94
C GLN A 271 -16.31 3.84 -7.83
N GLN A 272 -16.14 3.42 -6.58
CA GLN A 272 -16.65 4.16 -5.43
C GLN A 272 -15.91 5.49 -5.22
N GLU A 273 -14.60 5.53 -5.44
CA GLU A 273 -13.82 6.78 -5.37
C GLU A 273 -14.29 7.79 -6.40
N ILE A 274 -14.39 7.40 -7.68
CA ILE A 274 -14.84 8.28 -8.76
C ILE A 274 -16.22 8.84 -8.42
N GLN A 275 -17.18 7.96 -8.09
CA GLN A 275 -18.54 8.37 -7.76
C GLN A 275 -18.58 9.38 -6.61
N THR A 276 -17.88 9.11 -5.51
CA THR A 276 -17.88 10.00 -4.33
C THR A 276 -17.18 11.33 -4.61
N VAL A 277 -16.07 11.32 -5.35
CA VAL A 277 -15.35 12.56 -5.66
C VAL A 277 -16.14 13.41 -6.66
N GLU A 278 -16.79 12.82 -7.65
CA GLU A 278 -17.67 13.54 -8.57
C GLU A 278 -18.80 14.24 -7.80
N GLU A 279 -19.46 13.54 -6.88
CA GLU A 279 -20.49 14.12 -6.00
C GLU A 279 -19.93 15.29 -5.17
N ILE A 280 -18.74 15.14 -4.58
CA ILE A 280 -18.05 16.22 -3.87
C ILE A 280 -17.78 17.42 -4.80
N GLN A 281 -17.31 17.19 -6.02
CA GLN A 281 -16.98 18.24 -6.98
C GLN A 281 -18.22 18.93 -7.57
N GLU A 282 -19.37 18.27 -7.59
CA GLU A 282 -20.67 18.85 -7.93
C GLU A 282 -21.14 19.82 -6.84
N HIS A 283 -21.08 19.38 -5.57
CA HIS A 283 -21.48 20.21 -4.43
C HIS A 283 -20.48 21.35 -4.13
N PHE A 284 -19.18 21.10 -4.34
CA PHE A 284 -18.09 22.00 -3.99
C PHE A 284 -17.13 22.23 -5.16
N PRO A 285 -17.52 22.96 -6.22
CA PRO A 285 -16.72 23.08 -7.45
C PRO A 285 -15.28 23.60 -7.27
N ARG A 286 -15.01 24.40 -6.23
CA ARG A 286 -13.65 24.87 -5.91
C ARG A 286 -12.71 23.76 -5.44
N PHE A 287 -13.24 22.62 -4.99
CA PHE A 287 -12.46 21.48 -4.51
C PHE A 287 -11.94 20.58 -5.65
N ARG A 288 -12.29 20.84 -6.92
CA ARG A 288 -11.76 20.08 -8.08
C ARG A 288 -10.23 20.05 -8.16
N SER A 289 -9.56 21.09 -7.66
CA SER A 289 -8.10 21.18 -7.67
C SER A 289 -7.42 20.45 -6.50
N LEU A 290 -8.19 20.09 -5.45
CA LEU A 290 -7.63 19.49 -4.25
C LEU A 290 -7.12 18.07 -4.53
N PRO A 291 -5.94 17.73 -4.01
CA PRO A 291 -5.48 16.35 -3.94
C PRO A 291 -6.54 15.45 -3.26
N VAL A 292 -6.81 14.30 -3.86
CA VAL A 292 -7.68 13.25 -3.30
C VAL A 292 -6.82 12.06 -2.90
N TYR A 293 -7.03 11.58 -1.67
CA TYR A 293 -6.41 10.41 -1.09
C TYR A 293 -7.47 9.32 -0.89
N ASN A 294 -7.08 8.07 -1.11
CA ASN A 294 -7.70 6.93 -0.44
C ASN A 294 -6.66 6.25 0.44
N ASP A 295 -6.64 6.64 1.71
CA ASP A 295 -5.65 6.22 2.70
C ASP A 295 -6.02 4.92 3.43
N GLU A 296 -7.11 4.26 3.02
CA GLU A 296 -7.40 2.87 3.37
C GLU A 296 -8.08 2.10 2.23
N ALA A 297 -7.41 2.07 1.07
CA ALA A 297 -7.86 1.50 -0.19
C ALA A 297 -7.76 -0.04 -0.25
N ASP A 298 -8.35 -0.71 0.73
CA ASP A 298 -8.13 -2.14 0.91
C ASP A 298 -9.11 -3.00 0.09
N PRO A 299 -8.67 -4.19 -0.37
CA PRO A 299 -9.56 -5.17 -0.98
C PRO A 299 -10.80 -5.51 -0.15
N LEU A 300 -10.65 -5.69 1.17
CA LEU A 300 -11.73 -6.10 2.06
C LEU A 300 -11.56 -5.48 3.45
N VAL A 301 -12.65 -4.97 4.01
CA VAL A 301 -12.76 -4.44 5.38
C VAL A 301 -12.48 -5.51 6.46
N GLY A 302 -12.03 -5.07 7.63
CA GLY A 302 -11.74 -5.94 8.77
C GLY A 302 -10.39 -6.66 8.60
N TRP A 303 -9.31 -5.96 8.95
CA TRP A 303 -7.93 -6.43 8.77
C TRP A 303 -7.65 -7.76 9.50
N SER A 304 -8.28 -7.98 10.66
CA SER A 304 -8.06 -9.13 11.53
C SER A 304 -8.84 -10.39 11.12
N ARG A 305 -9.80 -10.27 10.20
CA ARG A 305 -10.58 -11.40 9.69
C ARG A 305 -9.65 -12.34 8.91
N PRO A 306 -9.50 -13.62 9.28
CA PRO A 306 -8.63 -14.53 8.56
C PRO A 306 -9.18 -14.78 7.15
N GLN A 307 -8.32 -14.64 6.16
CA GLN A 307 -8.58 -14.93 4.75
C GLN A 307 -7.33 -15.60 4.16
N GLU A 308 -7.50 -16.77 3.54
CA GLU A 308 -6.38 -17.50 2.93
C GLU A 308 -5.65 -16.65 1.89
N TRP A 309 -6.38 -15.94 1.03
CA TRP A 309 -5.81 -15.10 -0.03
C TRP A 309 -4.96 -13.91 0.51
N ARG A 310 -5.13 -13.50 1.77
CA ARG A 310 -4.29 -12.46 2.42
C ARG A 310 -2.88 -12.96 2.76
N ALA A 311 -2.67 -14.27 2.75
CA ALA A 311 -1.43 -14.89 3.21
C ALA A 311 -0.32 -14.90 2.16
N ASP A 312 -0.68 -14.92 0.87
CA ASP A 312 0.23 -15.30 -0.21
C ASP A 312 0.22 -14.32 -1.39
N VAL A 313 0.64 -14.77 -2.59
CA VAL A 313 0.77 -13.93 -3.79
C VAL A 313 -0.59 -13.47 -4.32
N THR A 314 -1.71 -14.10 -3.95
CA THR A 314 -3.03 -13.64 -4.38
C THR A 314 -3.31 -12.21 -3.92
N TYR A 315 -3.06 -11.90 -2.65
CA TYR A 315 -3.17 -10.51 -2.16
C TYR A 315 -2.13 -9.58 -2.80
N ALA A 316 -0.89 -10.03 -2.96
CA ALA A 316 0.16 -9.23 -3.61
C ALA A 316 -0.23 -8.81 -5.05
N ALA A 317 -0.76 -9.75 -5.83
CA ALA A 317 -1.16 -9.51 -7.21
C ALA A 317 -2.39 -8.60 -7.29
N MET A 318 -3.33 -8.76 -6.35
CA MET A 318 -4.50 -7.89 -6.24
C MET A 318 -4.11 -6.44 -5.91
N VAL A 319 -3.13 -6.21 -5.03
CA VAL A 319 -2.60 -4.86 -4.74
C VAL A 319 -2.05 -4.21 -6.02
N VAL A 320 -1.27 -4.94 -6.81
CA VAL A 320 -0.75 -4.42 -8.09
C VAL A 320 -1.87 -4.15 -9.08
N LYS A 321 -2.89 -5.03 -9.14
CA LYS A 321 -4.06 -4.84 -10.01
C LYS A 321 -4.83 -3.56 -9.66
N VAL A 322 -5.05 -3.30 -8.37
CA VAL A 322 -5.68 -2.06 -7.90
C VAL A 322 -4.86 -0.85 -8.35
N ILE A 323 -3.54 -0.84 -8.11
CA ILE A 323 -2.66 0.26 -8.54
C ILE A 323 -2.69 0.45 -10.07
N ASN A 324 -2.65 -0.64 -10.84
CA ASN A 324 -2.74 -0.60 -12.30
C ASN A 324 -4.07 0.01 -12.77
N GLN A 325 -5.20 -0.39 -12.18
CA GLN A 325 -6.51 0.18 -12.49
C GLN A 325 -6.55 1.69 -12.25
N HIS A 326 -6.01 2.18 -11.13
CA HIS A 326 -5.96 3.62 -10.85
C HIS A 326 -5.08 4.37 -11.85
N GLN A 327 -3.92 3.79 -12.21
CA GLN A 327 -3.06 4.41 -13.22
C GLN A 327 -3.76 4.46 -14.59
N ASP A 328 -4.29 3.34 -15.07
CA ASP A 328 -4.74 3.20 -16.47
C ASP A 328 -6.16 3.74 -16.71
N LEU A 329 -7.02 3.77 -15.68
CA LEU A 329 -8.42 4.19 -15.82
C LEU A 329 -8.70 5.57 -15.23
N LEU A 330 -7.85 6.10 -14.34
CA LEU A 330 -8.07 7.40 -13.69
C LEU A 330 -6.97 8.40 -14.01
N LEU A 331 -5.70 8.08 -13.70
CA LEU A 331 -4.61 9.07 -13.76
C LEU A 331 -4.17 9.43 -15.19
N VAL A 332 -4.35 8.53 -16.15
CA VAL A 332 -4.03 8.79 -17.56
C VAL A 332 -5.23 9.24 -18.39
N ASP A 333 -6.44 9.23 -17.83
CA ASP A 333 -7.62 9.69 -18.56
C ASP A 333 -7.57 11.22 -18.71
N PRO A 334 -7.45 11.76 -19.94
CA PRO A 334 -7.42 13.20 -20.16
C PRO A 334 -8.73 13.91 -19.76
N ASN A 335 -9.82 13.18 -19.57
CA ASN A 335 -11.10 13.72 -19.15
C ASN A 335 -11.30 13.73 -17.63
N SER A 336 -10.42 13.07 -16.87
CA SER A 336 -10.53 13.02 -15.42
C SER A 336 -10.32 14.39 -14.79
N THR A 337 -11.26 14.81 -13.95
CA THR A 337 -11.17 16.03 -13.12
C THR A 337 -10.63 15.75 -11.72
N ILE A 338 -10.24 14.52 -11.43
CA ILE A 338 -9.86 14.07 -10.09
C ILE A 338 -8.33 14.14 -9.94
N ASN A 339 -7.86 15.01 -9.06
CA ASN A 339 -6.46 15.10 -8.69
C ASN A 339 -6.08 13.99 -7.68
N TYR A 340 -6.15 12.73 -8.09
CA TYR A 340 -5.82 11.58 -7.25
C TYR A 340 -4.32 11.51 -7.00
N THR A 341 -3.91 11.37 -5.73
CA THR A 341 -2.50 11.62 -5.35
C THR A 341 -1.93 10.64 -4.34
N LEU A 342 -2.78 9.93 -3.59
CA LEU A 342 -2.34 8.93 -2.62
C LEU A 342 -3.31 7.75 -2.56
N LEU A 343 -2.75 6.55 -2.61
CA LEU A 343 -3.41 5.28 -2.30
C LEU A 343 -2.62 4.61 -1.18
N SER A 344 -3.26 4.23 -0.09
CA SER A 344 -2.63 3.49 1.00
C SER A 344 -3.32 2.16 1.18
N ASN A 345 -2.54 1.09 1.32
CA ASN A 345 -3.07 -0.18 1.81
C ASN A 345 -2.83 -0.23 3.32
N ASP A 346 -3.89 -0.30 4.10
CA ASP A 346 -3.82 -0.21 5.56
C ASP A 346 -3.47 -1.58 6.15
N ASN A 347 -2.20 -1.96 6.05
CA ASN A 347 -1.74 -3.33 6.27
C ASN A 347 -0.44 -3.44 7.08
N ALA A 348 -0.03 -2.40 7.81
CA ALA A 348 1.09 -2.47 8.75
C ALA A 348 0.71 -3.01 10.14
N PHE A 349 -0.50 -3.59 10.29
CA PHE A 349 -0.87 -4.30 11.51
C PHE A 349 0.07 -5.46 11.83
N LEU A 350 0.17 -5.78 13.13
CA LEU A 350 0.81 -7.02 13.61
C LEU A 350 -0.23 -8.13 13.73
N SER A 351 0.03 -9.28 13.10
CA SER A 351 -0.89 -10.41 13.13
C SER A 351 -0.97 -11.06 14.52
N TYR A 352 -2.10 -11.70 14.83
CA TYR A 352 -2.34 -12.42 16.08
C TYR A 352 -2.46 -13.93 15.84
N HIS A 353 -2.06 -14.74 16.82
CA HIS A 353 -2.37 -16.17 16.86
C HIS A 353 -3.91 -16.36 16.89
N PRO A 354 -4.46 -17.40 16.22
CA PRO A 354 -3.79 -18.46 15.47
C PRO A 354 -3.60 -18.16 13.98
N HIS A 355 -3.59 -16.88 13.58
CA HIS A 355 -3.65 -16.44 12.18
C HIS A 355 -2.43 -15.59 11.77
N PRO A 356 -1.19 -16.10 11.88
CA PRO A 356 0.00 -15.30 11.59
C PRO A 356 0.05 -14.80 10.14
N PHE A 357 -0.49 -15.56 9.18
CA PHE A 357 -0.43 -15.21 7.76
C PHE A 357 -1.74 -14.64 7.19
N THR A 358 -2.89 -15.10 7.65
CA THR A 358 -4.19 -14.89 6.97
C THR A 358 -4.87 -13.57 7.34
N GLN A 359 -4.25 -12.73 8.18
CA GLN A 359 -4.69 -11.36 8.44
C GLN A 359 -4.10 -10.37 7.43
N ARG A 360 -4.68 -9.17 7.30
CA ARG A 360 -4.23 -8.13 6.37
C ARG A 360 -3.01 -7.41 6.92
N THR A 361 -1.86 -8.07 6.81
CA THR A 361 -0.57 -7.61 7.33
C THR A 361 0.53 -7.69 6.26
N LEU A 362 1.53 -6.81 6.34
CA LEU A 362 2.76 -6.87 5.54
C LEU A 362 3.70 -7.99 6.00
N THR A 363 3.66 -8.30 7.30
CA THR A 363 4.48 -9.33 7.94
C THR A 363 3.62 -10.35 8.68
N ALA A 364 4.09 -11.59 8.77
CA ALA A 364 3.51 -12.62 9.63
C ALA A 364 4.29 -12.69 10.94
N ARG A 365 3.61 -12.41 12.06
CA ARG A 365 4.20 -12.37 13.39
C ARG A 365 4.10 -13.71 14.10
N PHE A 366 5.21 -14.14 14.69
CA PHE A 366 5.33 -15.29 15.58
C PHE A 366 5.86 -14.86 16.94
N GLN A 367 5.08 -15.08 18.00
CA GLN A 367 5.49 -14.88 19.39
C GLN A 367 5.99 -16.22 19.93
N VAL A 368 7.31 -16.40 19.97
CA VAL A 368 7.98 -17.68 20.27
C VAL A 368 8.12 -17.87 21.78
N ASN A 369 7.00 -18.17 22.42
CA ASN A 369 6.86 -18.15 23.88
C ASN A 369 7.52 -19.33 24.60
N ASN A 370 7.93 -20.37 23.88
CA ASN A 370 8.63 -21.54 24.43
C ASN A 370 10.15 -21.34 24.59
N THR A 371 10.64 -20.09 24.56
CA THR A 371 12.05 -19.72 24.78
C THR A 371 12.21 -18.90 26.06
N GLN A 372 13.43 -18.79 26.59
CA GLN A 372 13.75 -17.96 27.76
C GLN A 372 14.93 -17.02 27.46
N PRO A 373 14.69 -15.69 27.36
CA PRO A 373 13.37 -15.05 27.37
C PRO A 373 12.55 -15.38 26.10
N PRO A 374 11.21 -15.28 26.16
CA PRO A 374 10.38 -15.25 24.96
C PRO A 374 10.84 -14.19 23.96
N HIS A 375 10.66 -14.45 22.68
CA HIS A 375 11.05 -13.51 21.63
C HIS A 375 10.05 -13.51 20.47
N VAL A 376 10.20 -12.53 19.57
CA VAL A 376 9.32 -12.33 18.42
C VAL A 376 10.10 -12.55 17.12
N GLN A 377 9.45 -13.15 16.14
CA GLN A 377 9.97 -13.29 14.78
C GLN A 377 8.92 -12.77 13.80
N LEU A 378 9.36 -11.97 12.82
CA LEU A 378 8.54 -11.59 11.68
C LEU A 378 9.02 -12.35 10.43
N ILE A 379 8.05 -12.74 9.61
CA ILE A 379 8.27 -13.28 8.27
C ILE A 379 7.64 -12.31 7.28
N ARG A 380 8.45 -11.83 6.33
CA ARG A 380 7.94 -11.02 5.21
C ARG A 380 6.85 -11.80 4.49
N LYS A 381 5.73 -11.16 4.13
CA LYS A 381 4.71 -11.77 3.27
C LYS A 381 4.90 -11.33 1.81
N PRO A 382 4.30 -12.03 0.83
CA PRO A 382 4.41 -11.64 -0.57
C PRO A 382 3.96 -10.21 -0.87
N VAL A 383 2.91 -9.71 -0.18
CA VAL A 383 2.46 -8.32 -0.35
C VAL A 383 3.54 -7.29 0.00
N LEU A 384 4.38 -7.51 1.02
CA LEU A 384 5.51 -6.62 1.30
C LEU A 384 6.61 -6.73 0.23
N THR A 385 6.77 -7.91 -0.37
CA THR A 385 7.76 -8.14 -1.43
C THR A 385 7.37 -7.44 -2.71
N VAL A 386 6.07 -7.44 -3.08
CA VAL A 386 5.62 -6.76 -4.29
C VAL A 386 5.75 -5.23 -4.20
N MET A 387 5.69 -4.64 -3.01
CA MET A 387 6.01 -3.23 -2.82
C MET A 387 7.45 -2.91 -3.26
N GLY A 388 8.39 -3.85 -3.07
CA GLY A 388 9.76 -3.73 -3.58
C GLY A 388 9.86 -3.83 -5.09
N LEU A 389 9.00 -4.63 -5.75
CA LEU A 389 8.94 -4.72 -7.21
C LEU A 389 8.31 -3.45 -7.82
N LEU A 390 7.26 -2.92 -7.19
CA LEU A 390 6.67 -1.64 -7.56
C LEU A 390 7.67 -0.48 -7.43
N ALA A 391 8.56 -0.54 -6.44
CA ALA A 391 9.60 0.47 -6.24
C ALA A 391 10.68 0.49 -7.34
N LEU A 392 10.79 -0.57 -8.15
CA LEU A 392 11.69 -0.62 -9.30
C LEU A 392 11.10 0.05 -10.55
N LEU A 393 9.82 0.41 -10.55
CA LEU A 393 9.27 1.28 -11.58
C LEU A 393 9.94 2.66 -11.47
N GLY A 394 10.42 3.18 -12.59
CA GLY A 394 11.02 4.53 -12.64
C GLY A 394 10.05 5.60 -12.15
N ASP A 395 10.59 6.72 -11.69
CA ASP A 395 9.88 7.81 -11.01
C ASP A 395 9.45 8.95 -11.94
N LYS A 396 9.74 8.85 -13.25
CA LYS A 396 9.60 9.98 -14.18
C LYS A 396 8.76 9.74 -15.41
N LYS A 397 8.80 8.55 -16.03
CA LYS A 397 8.15 8.36 -17.33
C LYS A 397 7.39 7.04 -17.40
N GLN A 398 6.07 7.16 -17.49
CA GLN A 398 5.19 6.04 -17.80
C GLN A 398 5.37 5.64 -19.27
N VAL A 399 5.35 4.33 -19.51
CA VAL A 399 5.28 3.75 -20.85
C VAL A 399 3.96 3.01 -20.96
N ARG A 400 3.15 3.35 -21.96
CA ARG A 400 1.88 2.65 -22.18
C ARG A 400 2.14 1.25 -22.73
N ALA A 401 1.56 0.25 -22.08
CA ALA A 401 1.55 -1.12 -22.56
C ALA A 401 0.30 -1.36 -23.42
N GLN A 402 0.46 -2.15 -24.49
CA GLN A 402 -0.66 -2.72 -25.23
C GLN A 402 -0.81 -4.18 -24.83
N VAL A 403 -1.98 -4.54 -24.28
CA VAL A 403 -2.32 -5.91 -23.90
C VAL A 403 -3.37 -6.43 -24.89
N LEU A 404 -3.06 -7.50 -25.61
CA LEU A 404 -3.96 -8.15 -26.55
C LEU A 404 -4.27 -9.55 -26.06
N ASN A 405 -5.55 -9.87 -25.88
CA ASN A 405 -6.03 -11.22 -25.60
C ASN A 405 -6.63 -11.82 -26.87
N SER A 406 -6.31 -13.09 -27.13
CA SER A 406 -6.86 -13.91 -28.22
C SER A 406 -8.40 -13.96 -28.24
N ALA A 407 -9.06 -13.72 -27.10
CA ALA A 407 -10.52 -13.75 -26.96
C ALA A 407 -11.24 -12.38 -27.13
N GLY A 408 -10.52 -11.25 -27.27
CA GLY A 408 -11.14 -9.93 -27.48
C GLY A 408 -11.90 -9.32 -26.28
N ASN A 409 -11.87 -9.94 -25.10
CA ASN A 409 -12.56 -9.42 -23.90
C ASN A 409 -11.76 -8.31 -23.20
N HIS A 410 -12.47 -7.26 -22.76
CA HIS A 410 -11.91 -6.08 -22.07
C HIS A 410 -11.73 -6.24 -20.55
N ASN A 411 -12.27 -7.30 -19.93
CA ASN A 411 -12.12 -7.54 -18.50
C ASN A 411 -11.02 -8.60 -18.28
N SER A 412 -9.75 -8.18 -18.32
CA SER A 412 -8.61 -9.09 -18.18
C SER A 412 -8.13 -9.19 -16.73
N THR A 413 -7.80 -10.41 -16.32
CA THR A 413 -7.05 -10.68 -15.08
C THR A 413 -5.62 -10.15 -15.17
N VAL A 414 -5.11 -9.92 -16.38
CA VAL A 414 -3.77 -9.42 -16.66
C VAL A 414 -3.74 -7.88 -16.69
N GLY A 415 -2.84 -7.28 -15.90
CA GLY A 415 -2.52 -5.85 -15.88
C GLY A 415 -1.02 -5.60 -16.07
N VAL A 416 -0.65 -4.41 -16.57
CA VAL A 416 0.76 -4.07 -16.88
C VAL A 416 1.08 -2.63 -16.51
N LEU A 417 2.07 -2.43 -15.64
CA LEU A 417 2.69 -1.13 -15.39
C LEU A 417 4.09 -1.12 -16.01
N ALA A 418 4.37 -0.13 -16.85
CA ALA A 418 5.68 0.03 -17.44
C ALA A 418 6.22 1.45 -17.29
N SER A 419 7.53 1.54 -17.13
CA SER A 419 8.25 2.79 -16.96
C SER A 419 9.59 2.77 -17.68
N SER A 420 10.07 3.97 -18.00
CA SER A 420 11.42 4.18 -18.51
C SER A 420 12.09 5.28 -17.69
N HIS A 421 13.40 5.15 -17.53
CA HIS A 421 14.24 6.13 -16.86
C HIS A 421 15.37 6.54 -17.79
N LYS A 422 15.59 7.85 -17.89
CA LYS A 422 16.72 8.43 -18.62
C LYS A 422 17.65 9.06 -17.60
N PRO A 423 18.96 8.76 -17.67
CA PRO A 423 19.90 9.27 -16.69
C PRO A 423 19.91 10.80 -16.70
N ALA A 424 19.92 11.40 -15.51
CA ALA A 424 19.90 12.86 -15.39
C ALA A 424 21.16 13.52 -15.97
N ILE A 425 22.31 12.85 -15.79
CA ILE A 425 23.62 13.28 -16.28
C ILE A 425 24.22 12.12 -17.10
N PRO A 426 24.44 12.28 -18.41
CA PRO A 426 25.09 11.26 -19.23
C PRO A 426 26.49 10.93 -18.70
N GLY A 427 26.80 9.64 -18.53
CA GLY A 427 28.11 9.18 -18.05
C GLY A 427 28.34 9.32 -16.53
N GLY A 428 27.30 9.66 -15.76
CA GLY A 428 27.34 9.61 -14.30
C GLY A 428 27.18 8.19 -13.75
N SER A 429 26.92 8.08 -12.44
CA SER A 429 26.60 6.80 -11.77
C SER A 429 25.18 6.28 -12.06
N ASP A 430 24.42 7.00 -12.86
CA ASP A 430 23.04 6.70 -13.25
C ASP A 430 23.00 6.27 -14.71
N SER A 431 22.13 5.32 -15.05
CA SER A 431 22.07 4.72 -16.38
C SER A 431 20.64 4.60 -16.88
N TRP A 432 20.48 4.35 -18.18
CA TRP A 432 19.15 4.12 -18.73
C TRP A 432 18.57 2.81 -18.16
N GLN A 433 17.30 2.86 -17.75
CA GLN A 433 16.59 1.71 -17.20
C GLN A 433 15.18 1.65 -17.76
N ALA A 434 14.64 0.45 -17.85
CA ALA A 434 13.19 0.24 -18.04
C ALA A 434 12.70 -0.89 -17.14
N ALA A 435 11.47 -0.75 -16.68
CA ALA A 435 10.82 -1.72 -15.83
C ALA A 435 9.41 -2.01 -16.36
N VAL A 436 9.09 -3.29 -16.54
CA VAL A 436 7.78 -3.78 -16.98
C VAL A 436 7.26 -4.76 -15.94
N LEU A 437 6.28 -4.34 -15.16
CA LEU A 437 5.60 -5.12 -14.13
C LEU A 437 4.29 -5.67 -14.72
N VAL A 438 4.22 -6.98 -14.87
CA VAL A 438 3.02 -7.71 -15.30
C VAL A 438 2.41 -8.39 -14.09
N CYS A 439 1.10 -8.20 -13.88
CA CYS A 439 0.34 -8.94 -12.88
C CYS A 439 -0.76 -9.77 -13.57
N ASN A 440 -1.04 -10.96 -13.03
CA ASN A 440 -2.20 -11.78 -13.36
C ASN A 440 -2.97 -12.06 -12.06
N SER A 441 -4.13 -11.42 -11.90
CA SER A 441 -4.93 -11.48 -10.67
C SER A 441 -6.42 -11.55 -10.98
N ASP A 442 -7.07 -12.56 -10.41
CA ASP A 442 -8.53 -12.69 -10.34
C ASP A 442 -9.05 -12.25 -8.96
N ASP A 443 -8.59 -11.08 -8.51
CA ASP A 443 -8.92 -10.45 -7.23
C ASP A 443 -8.61 -11.37 -6.03
N ASN A 444 -9.61 -11.72 -5.23
CA ASN A 444 -9.48 -12.57 -4.05
C ASN A 444 -9.49 -14.08 -4.38
N SER A 445 -9.60 -14.44 -5.66
CA SER A 445 -9.69 -15.82 -6.11
C SER A 445 -8.36 -16.31 -6.64
N THR A 446 -8.02 -17.53 -6.24
CA THR A 446 -6.78 -18.20 -6.63
C THR A 446 -7.11 -19.29 -7.66
N SER A 447 -6.76 -19.10 -8.93
CA SER A 447 -6.96 -20.12 -9.98
C SER A 447 -5.71 -20.99 -10.18
N THR A 448 -5.90 -22.24 -10.63
CA THR A 448 -4.82 -23.19 -10.99
C THR A 448 -4.47 -23.15 -12.48
N ASN A 449 -5.18 -22.37 -13.28
CA ASN A 449 -4.94 -22.29 -14.72
C ASN A 449 -3.72 -21.41 -15.02
N ALA A 450 -2.96 -21.81 -16.04
CA ALA A 450 -1.83 -21.05 -16.58
C ALA A 450 -2.28 -20.30 -17.84
N ASP A 451 -2.15 -18.97 -17.84
CA ASP A 451 -2.29 -18.13 -19.03
C ASP A 451 -0.94 -17.98 -19.73
N ASP A 452 -0.88 -18.09 -21.05
CA ASP A 452 0.36 -17.86 -21.78
C ASP A 452 0.54 -16.38 -22.07
N VAL A 453 1.67 -15.79 -21.64
CA VAL A 453 1.95 -14.36 -21.77
C VAL A 453 3.25 -14.15 -22.53
N THR A 454 3.12 -13.55 -23.72
CA THR A 454 4.28 -13.10 -24.50
C THR A 454 4.54 -11.63 -24.23
N VAL A 455 5.70 -11.28 -23.68
CA VAL A 455 6.12 -9.88 -23.50
C VAL A 455 7.11 -9.46 -24.58
N SER A 456 6.78 -8.41 -25.33
CA SER A 456 7.62 -7.79 -26.34
C SER A 456 7.99 -6.37 -25.93
N VAL A 457 9.27 -6.14 -25.66
CA VAL A 457 9.82 -4.82 -25.35
C VAL A 457 10.53 -4.27 -26.59
N THR A 458 10.12 -3.08 -27.03
CA THR A 458 10.69 -2.36 -28.19
C THR A 458 11.20 -0.97 -27.77
N GLY A 459 11.91 -0.28 -28.66
CA GLY A 459 12.38 1.09 -28.38
C GLY A 459 13.60 1.19 -27.47
N LEU A 460 14.33 0.08 -27.27
CA LEU A 460 15.56 0.06 -26.48
C LEU A 460 16.62 1.01 -27.08
N PRO A 461 17.41 1.71 -26.23
CA PRO A 461 18.48 2.56 -26.72
C PRO A 461 19.59 1.73 -27.37
N ALA A 462 20.26 2.31 -28.37
CA ALA A 462 21.41 1.69 -29.03
C ALA A 462 22.68 1.82 -28.15
N GLN A 463 22.73 1.09 -27.04
CA GLN A 463 23.83 1.10 -26.07
C GLN A 463 24.42 -0.31 -25.87
N GLU A 464 25.68 -0.40 -25.48
CA GLU A 464 26.40 -1.67 -25.22
C GLU A 464 26.41 -1.99 -23.73
N GLY A 465 26.18 -3.25 -23.32
CA GLY A 465 26.13 -3.61 -21.90
C GLY A 465 24.72 -3.57 -21.29
N LEU A 466 23.68 -3.49 -22.13
CA LEU A 466 22.31 -3.71 -21.70
C LEU A 466 22.14 -5.17 -21.22
N VAL A 467 21.63 -5.33 -20.01
CA VAL A 467 21.20 -6.60 -19.43
C VAL A 467 19.73 -6.55 -19.10
N TYR A 468 19.08 -7.70 -18.99
CA TYR A 468 17.79 -7.79 -18.34
C TYR A 468 17.81 -8.79 -17.18
N VAL A 469 16.96 -8.52 -16.20
CA VAL A 469 16.70 -9.32 -15.03
C VAL A 469 15.20 -9.56 -14.96
N THR A 470 14.82 -10.79 -14.67
CA THR A 470 13.42 -11.16 -14.43
C THR A 470 13.26 -11.46 -12.95
N TYR A 471 12.31 -10.79 -12.31
CA TYR A 471 11.80 -11.13 -11.00
C TYR A 471 10.45 -11.83 -11.14
N TYR A 472 10.26 -12.92 -10.41
CA TYR A 472 9.09 -13.78 -10.52
C TYR A 472 8.53 -14.13 -9.14
N MET A 473 7.21 -13.98 -8.99
CA MET A 473 6.49 -14.38 -7.80
C MET A 473 5.21 -15.13 -8.17
N ASP A 474 5.03 -16.30 -7.56
CA ASP A 474 3.79 -17.07 -7.58
C ASP A 474 3.62 -17.87 -6.28
N ASN A 475 2.49 -18.56 -6.15
CA ASN A 475 2.22 -19.39 -4.96
C ASN A 475 2.98 -20.73 -4.94
N ASN A 476 3.73 -21.08 -6.01
CA ASN A 476 4.56 -22.29 -6.03
C ASN A 476 5.98 -22.02 -5.53
N VAL A 477 6.52 -20.83 -5.79
CA VAL A 477 7.90 -20.43 -5.51
C VAL A 477 7.98 -19.51 -4.29
N THR A 478 7.05 -18.58 -4.12
CA THR A 478 7.12 -17.51 -3.10
C THR A 478 5.95 -17.56 -2.11
N ASN A 479 5.70 -18.74 -1.51
CA ASN A 479 4.60 -18.94 -0.57
C ASN A 479 5.08 -19.45 0.82
N PRO A 480 5.54 -18.55 1.71
CA PRO A 480 5.93 -18.94 3.07
C PRO A 480 4.76 -19.50 3.89
N TYR A 481 3.51 -19.13 3.55
CA TYR A 481 2.33 -19.65 4.23
C TYR A 481 2.11 -21.14 3.94
N GLN A 482 2.12 -21.53 2.67
CA GLN A 482 2.04 -22.95 2.28
C GLN A 482 3.21 -23.74 2.85
N MET A 483 4.42 -23.15 2.88
CA MET A 483 5.58 -23.80 3.49
C MET A 483 5.39 -24.03 4.99
N TRP A 484 4.84 -23.06 5.72
CA TRP A 484 4.49 -23.19 7.14
C TRP A 484 3.41 -24.26 7.37
N GLN A 485 2.37 -24.30 6.52
CA GLN A 485 1.34 -25.35 6.57
C GLN A 485 1.94 -26.75 6.36
N ASN A 486 2.85 -26.90 5.39
CA ASN A 486 3.54 -28.16 5.11
C ASN A 486 4.42 -28.63 6.28
N MET A 487 4.83 -27.72 7.17
CA MET A 487 5.55 -28.04 8.42
C MET A 487 4.61 -28.43 9.57
N GLY A 488 3.30 -28.55 9.31
CA GLY A 488 2.29 -28.83 10.33
C GLY A 488 1.81 -27.58 11.07
N SER A 489 1.98 -26.39 10.48
CA SER A 489 1.54 -25.12 11.06
C SER A 489 2.02 -24.86 12.48
N PRO A 490 3.33 -25.03 12.80
CA PRO A 490 3.81 -24.93 14.17
C PRO A 490 3.58 -23.53 14.75
N ASP A 491 3.02 -23.46 15.96
CA ASP A 491 2.85 -22.21 16.72
C ASP A 491 4.20 -21.58 17.07
N TYR A 492 5.19 -22.42 17.36
CA TYR A 492 6.56 -22.02 17.69
C TYR A 492 7.55 -22.69 16.72
N PRO A 493 7.71 -22.15 15.49
CA PRO A 493 8.68 -22.69 14.55
C PRO A 493 10.10 -22.71 15.15
N THR A 494 10.84 -23.78 14.90
CA THR A 494 12.26 -23.89 15.25
C THR A 494 13.08 -22.91 14.43
N VAL A 495 14.33 -22.65 14.85
CA VAL A 495 15.29 -21.84 14.08
C VAL A 495 15.43 -22.34 12.64
N GLU A 496 15.46 -23.66 12.45
CA GLU A 496 15.57 -24.27 11.12
C GLU A 496 14.30 -24.08 10.28
N GLN A 497 13.11 -24.21 10.89
CA GLN A 497 11.85 -23.89 10.20
C GLN A 497 11.79 -22.41 9.81
N PHE A 498 12.21 -21.49 10.67
CA PHE A 498 12.29 -20.07 10.32
C PHE A 498 13.28 -19.79 9.17
N ARG A 499 14.45 -20.46 9.13
CA ARG A 499 15.37 -20.33 7.99
C ARG A 499 14.70 -20.75 6.68
N ARG A 500 13.97 -21.86 6.69
CA ARG A 500 13.21 -22.33 5.53
C ARG A 500 12.15 -21.32 5.10
N LEU A 501 11.33 -20.83 6.03
CA LEU A 501 10.31 -19.81 5.76
C LEU A 501 10.90 -18.53 5.13
N ARG A 502 12.10 -18.11 5.57
CA ARG A 502 12.80 -16.94 5.00
C ARG A 502 13.43 -17.21 3.63
N SER A 503 13.86 -18.43 3.37
CA SER A 503 14.50 -18.81 2.11
C SER A 503 13.56 -18.79 0.89
N GLY A 504 12.24 -18.84 1.10
CA GLY A 504 11.25 -18.75 0.02
C GLY A 504 11.36 -17.48 -0.83
N PHE A 505 11.98 -16.42 -0.31
CA PHE A 505 12.18 -15.17 -1.04
C PHE A 505 13.46 -15.11 -1.89
N CYS A 506 14.36 -16.10 -1.78
CA CYS A 506 15.64 -16.09 -2.49
C CYS A 506 15.53 -16.49 -3.97
N ASN A 507 14.44 -17.14 -4.37
CA ASN A 507 14.25 -17.68 -5.73
C ASN A 507 13.53 -16.72 -6.69
N ILE A 508 13.33 -15.46 -6.29
CA ILE A 508 12.56 -14.49 -7.06
C ILE A 508 13.34 -13.99 -8.28
N CYS A 509 14.68 -13.98 -8.26
CA CYS A 509 15.50 -13.29 -9.26
C CYS A 509 16.27 -14.25 -10.18
N CYS A 510 16.21 -14.02 -11.48
CA CYS A 510 17.06 -14.66 -12.49
C CYS A 510 18.41 -13.94 -12.65
N ILE A 511 19.44 -14.66 -13.12
CA ILE A 511 20.77 -14.11 -13.38
C ILE A 511 20.68 -13.03 -14.50
N PRO A 512 21.39 -11.88 -14.37
CA PRO A 512 21.43 -10.87 -15.43
C PRO A 512 21.83 -11.47 -16.78
N THR A 513 20.99 -11.26 -17.78
CA THR A 513 21.20 -11.82 -19.12
C THR A 513 21.50 -10.71 -20.12
N PRO A 514 22.62 -10.78 -20.89
CA PRO A 514 22.95 -9.77 -21.89
C PRO A 514 21.90 -9.65 -22.99
N ILE A 515 21.57 -8.43 -23.35
CA ILE A 515 20.78 -8.11 -24.54
C ILE A 515 21.73 -8.03 -25.72
N HIS A 516 22.01 -9.16 -26.37
CA HIS A 516 22.82 -9.18 -27.59
C HIS A 516 22.10 -8.42 -28.70
N LYS A 517 22.78 -7.49 -29.38
CA LYS A 517 22.29 -6.83 -30.61
C LYS A 517 21.94 -7.89 -31.67
N PRO A 518 20.68 -8.06 -32.09
CA PRO A 518 20.39 -8.64 -33.39
C PRO A 518 20.01 -7.49 -34.32
N SER A 519 20.42 -7.56 -35.58
CA SER A 519 19.78 -6.79 -36.64
C SER A 519 18.26 -6.92 -36.51
N LEU A 520 17.58 -5.81 -36.23
CA LEU A 520 16.15 -5.60 -35.89
C LEU A 520 15.85 -5.46 -34.38
N LYS A 521 15.47 -4.22 -34.03
CA LYS A 521 15.02 -3.63 -32.76
C LYS A 521 13.92 -4.43 -31.99
N LYS A 522 14.16 -5.68 -31.59
CA LYS A 522 13.26 -6.47 -30.74
C LYS A 522 14.07 -7.22 -29.69
N LEU A 523 13.71 -7.08 -28.41
CA LEU A 523 14.15 -8.05 -27.41
C LEU A 523 13.59 -9.42 -27.81
N LYS A 524 14.39 -10.49 -27.65
CA LYS A 524 13.94 -11.88 -27.84
C LYS A 524 12.60 -12.08 -27.12
N ARG A 525 11.66 -12.72 -27.81
CA ARG A 525 10.35 -13.15 -27.30
C ARG A 525 10.55 -13.87 -25.96
N CYS A 526 10.21 -13.21 -24.85
CA CYS A 526 10.03 -13.91 -23.57
C CYS A 526 8.64 -14.52 -23.60
N LEU A 527 8.58 -15.83 -23.86
CA LEU A 527 7.40 -16.63 -23.59
C LEU A 527 7.42 -16.91 -22.08
N LEU A 528 6.51 -16.26 -21.36
CA LEU A 528 6.23 -16.54 -19.96
C LEU A 528 4.90 -17.29 -19.94
N SER A 529 4.84 -18.46 -19.32
CA SER A 529 3.56 -19.06 -18.97
C SER A 529 3.22 -18.53 -17.59
N LEU A 530 2.20 -17.68 -17.48
CA LEU A 530 1.76 -17.04 -16.24
C LEU A 530 0.42 -17.59 -15.73
N SER A 531 0.40 -18.30 -14.62
CA SER A 531 -0.85 -18.61 -13.90
C SER A 531 -1.52 -17.39 -13.26
N ALA A 532 -2.79 -17.55 -12.87
CA ALA A 532 -3.61 -16.51 -12.22
C ALA A 532 -3.13 -16.08 -10.82
N ARG A 533 -1.86 -16.34 -10.49
CA ARG A 533 -1.23 -16.14 -9.18
C ARG A 533 0.07 -15.33 -9.31
N GLU A 534 0.30 -14.69 -10.45
CA GLU A 534 1.66 -14.38 -10.88
C GLU A 534 1.94 -12.90 -11.07
N ILE A 535 3.13 -12.51 -10.64
CA ILE A 535 3.69 -11.19 -10.88
C ILE A 535 5.09 -11.37 -11.44
N CYS A 536 5.32 -10.79 -12.62
CA CYS A 536 6.60 -10.83 -13.29
C CYS A 536 7.09 -9.40 -13.53
N LEU A 537 8.27 -9.06 -13.02
CA LEU A 537 8.95 -7.82 -13.34
C LEU A 537 10.15 -8.12 -14.24
N CYS A 538 10.12 -7.62 -15.46
CA CYS A 538 11.29 -7.59 -16.34
C CYS A 538 11.93 -6.20 -16.23
N SER A 539 13.12 -6.13 -15.63
CA SER A 539 13.93 -4.91 -15.58
C SER A 539 15.07 -5.02 -16.58
N ALA A 540 15.20 -4.06 -17.49
CA ALA A 540 16.39 -3.90 -18.31
C ALA A 540 17.29 -2.86 -17.64
N VAL A 541 18.49 -3.27 -17.25
CA VAL A 541 19.49 -2.43 -16.57
C VAL A 541 20.72 -2.35 -17.46
N TYR A 542 21.28 -1.17 -17.61
CA TYR A 542 22.59 -0.99 -18.21
C TYR A 542 23.67 -1.19 -17.15
N GLN A 543 24.64 -2.06 -17.38
CA GLN A 543 25.81 -2.21 -16.51
C GLN A 543 26.98 -1.41 -17.12
N SER A 544 27.45 -0.39 -16.39
CA SER A 544 28.64 0.41 -16.73
C SER A 544 29.94 -0.36 -16.54
#